data_AF-A0A933J9I9-F1
#
_entry.id   AF-A0A933J9I9-F1
#
_cell.length_a   1.000
_cell.length_b   1.000
_cell.length_c   1.000
_cell.angle_alpha   90.00
_cell.angle_beta   90.00
_cell.angle_gamma   90.00
#
_symmetry.space_group_name_H-M   'P 1'
#
loop_
_entity.id
_entity.type
_entity.pdbx_description
1 polymer ?
#
loop_
_entity_poly.entity_id
_entity_poly.type
_entity_poly.pdbx_seq_one_letter_code
_entity_poly.pdbx_strand_id
1 'polypeptide(L)'
;MNTTERPTETNSLPVAETRPAGFWIRCGAFTTDFLLAFLIPLIISWLLSNISNFVDSDAYSICSVFALFAIINVFFSVGKHLAGIDIVRIDGSLLTRYIRLERCLLGPALVALLIMLWFYPSINTHVEAPFSVYFGLFVMGILLVPAALPRKRALHDYLTRTHVAYVKEINLWRKAAVICIGFPLVIFYIVISVNLTRWGKALYDAKLEPNNSPETATRLNPEQSVDGRAVSRNPNVFSVEAKAGQIITFYIENHGGPMDRAAFKVLTPKKKTLYEDILRLHTHYSEIIRPSLETYPDVTLSINKELDYELRVIAKMEGTYYLIINEYAQRGSRIPLVWKYHLTTTVK
;
A
#
# COMPACT_ATOMS: atom_id res chain seq x y z
N MET A 1 -7.54 -18.70 70.01
CA MET A 1 -7.55 -17.84 68.81
C MET A 1 -8.18 -18.61 67.67
N ASN A 2 -9.44 -18.33 67.34
CA ASN A 2 -10.13 -18.94 66.20
C ASN A 2 -9.77 -18.15 64.94
N THR A 3 -8.84 -18.67 64.15
CA THR A 3 -8.61 -18.23 62.78
C THR A 3 -9.81 -18.64 61.95
N THR A 4 -10.73 -17.70 61.76
CA THR A 4 -11.84 -17.82 60.83
C THR A 4 -11.24 -17.82 59.42
N GLU A 5 -11.03 -19.01 58.85
CA GLU A 5 -10.70 -19.15 57.43
C GLU A 5 -11.85 -18.56 56.62
N ARG A 6 -11.56 -17.43 55.96
CA ARG A 6 -12.50 -16.80 55.03
C ARG A 6 -12.69 -17.79 53.88
N PRO A 7 -13.91 -18.26 53.59
CA PRO A 7 -14.14 -19.16 52.48
C PRO A 7 -13.64 -18.43 51.23
N THR A 8 -12.64 -19.02 50.59
CA THR A 8 -12.13 -18.51 49.32
C THR A 8 -13.25 -18.80 48.33
N GLU A 9 -14.10 -17.81 48.07
CA GLU A 9 -15.05 -17.82 46.96
C GLU A 9 -14.24 -18.08 45.69
N THR A 10 -14.15 -19.35 45.36
CA THR A 10 -13.64 -19.80 44.09
C THR A 10 -14.68 -19.34 43.09
N ASN A 11 -14.39 -18.23 42.41
CA ASN A 11 -15.11 -17.73 41.23
C ASN A 11 -15.01 -18.72 40.05
N SER A 12 -15.03 -20.03 40.32
CA SER A 12 -15.37 -21.03 39.34
C SER A 12 -16.85 -20.85 39.06
N LEU A 13 -17.16 -20.33 37.87
CA LEU A 13 -18.48 -20.54 37.29
C LEU A 13 -18.83 -22.03 37.47
N PRO A 14 -20.09 -22.37 37.79
CA PRO A 14 -20.51 -23.76 37.77
C PRO A 14 -20.02 -24.35 36.44
N VAL A 15 -19.44 -25.55 36.50
CA VAL A 15 -18.93 -26.32 35.35
C VAL A 15 -20.09 -26.75 34.43
N ALA A 16 -21.10 -25.89 34.27
CA ALA A 16 -22.00 -25.88 33.15
C ALA A 16 -21.11 -25.83 31.91
N GLU A 17 -21.01 -26.99 31.27
CA GLU A 17 -20.21 -27.30 30.11
C GLU A 17 -20.01 -26.06 29.25
N THR A 18 -18.78 -25.54 29.23
CA THR A 18 -18.41 -24.35 28.48
C THR A 18 -18.48 -24.69 26.99
N ARG A 19 -19.70 -24.65 26.45
CA ARG A 19 -19.98 -25.03 25.08
C ARG A 19 -19.17 -24.08 24.18
N PRO A 20 -18.30 -24.61 23.31
CA PRO A 20 -17.49 -23.77 22.45
C PRO A 20 -18.40 -22.94 21.55
N ALA A 21 -18.12 -21.64 21.46
CA ALA A 21 -18.91 -20.74 20.64
C ALA A 21 -18.83 -21.15 19.16
N GLY A 22 -19.92 -21.00 18.41
CA GLY A 22 -19.93 -21.29 16.97
C GLY A 22 -19.06 -20.31 16.18
N PHE A 23 -18.59 -20.72 15.00
CA PHE A 23 -17.76 -19.87 14.13
C PHE A 23 -18.43 -18.52 13.84
N TRP A 24 -19.68 -18.53 13.38
CA TRP A 24 -20.40 -17.30 13.02
C TRP A 24 -20.59 -16.32 14.17
N ILE A 25 -20.80 -16.83 15.39
CA ILE A 25 -20.93 -15.99 16.58
C ILE A 25 -19.59 -15.34 16.95
N ARG A 26 -18.49 -16.09 16.84
CA ARG A 26 -17.14 -15.54 17.06
C ARG A 26 -16.77 -14.53 15.97
N CYS A 27 -17.06 -14.84 14.71
CA CYS A 27 -16.83 -13.94 13.58
C CYS A 27 -17.62 -12.64 13.77
N GLY A 28 -18.92 -12.72 14.06
CA GLY A 28 -19.74 -11.54 14.33
C GLY A 28 -19.27 -10.72 15.52
N ALA A 29 -18.89 -11.38 16.62
CA ALA A 29 -18.33 -10.70 17.79
C ALA A 29 -17.02 -9.97 17.45
N PHE A 30 -16.10 -10.65 16.75
CA PHE A 30 -14.82 -10.07 16.34
C PHE A 30 -14.99 -8.92 15.35
N THR A 31 -15.87 -9.05 14.36
CA THR A 31 -16.16 -7.98 13.40
C THR A 31 -16.81 -6.78 14.08
N THR A 32 -17.69 -7.02 15.07
CA THR A 32 -18.29 -5.94 15.87
C THR A 32 -17.23 -5.21 16.69
N ASP A 33 -16.34 -5.96 17.37
CA ASP A 33 -15.21 -5.38 18.11
C ASP A 33 -14.30 -4.56 17.18
N PHE A 34 -13.98 -5.11 16.01
CA PHE A 34 -13.15 -4.44 15.00
C PHE A 34 -13.82 -3.16 14.48
N LEU A 35 -15.12 -3.19 14.16
CA LEU A 35 -15.86 -2.03 13.70
C LEU A 35 -15.82 -0.93 14.74
N LEU A 36 -16.16 -1.23 16.01
CA LEU A 36 -16.16 -0.23 17.06
C LEU A 36 -14.75 0.35 17.28
N ALA A 37 -13.74 -0.52 17.29
CA ALA A 37 -12.37 -0.11 17.51
C ALA A 37 -11.70 0.57 16.30
N PHE A 38 -12.25 0.44 15.08
CA PHE A 38 -11.72 1.09 13.88
C PHE A 38 -12.54 2.32 13.48
N LEU A 39 -13.87 2.18 13.40
CA LEU A 39 -14.78 3.22 12.94
C LEU A 39 -14.85 4.39 13.92
N ILE A 40 -14.87 4.13 15.24
CA ILE A 40 -14.93 5.21 16.22
C ILE A 40 -13.66 6.07 16.15
N PRO A 41 -12.44 5.51 16.20
CA PRO A 41 -11.23 6.32 16.03
C PRO A 41 -11.14 7.00 14.67
N LEU A 42 -11.60 6.37 13.59
CA LEU A 42 -11.64 6.98 12.26
C LEU A 42 -12.54 8.22 12.24
N ILE A 43 -13.76 8.11 12.80
CA ILE A 43 -14.70 9.24 12.90
C ILE A 43 -14.11 10.34 13.77
N ILE A 44 -13.54 10.00 14.94
CA ILE A 44 -12.88 10.98 15.82
C ILE A 44 -11.73 11.66 15.09
N SER A 45 -10.87 10.89 14.41
CA SER A 45 -9.75 11.42 13.64
C SER A 45 -10.22 12.37 12.54
N TRP A 46 -11.28 12.02 11.81
CA TRP A 46 -11.87 12.87 10.77
C TRP A 46 -12.49 14.14 11.36
N LEU A 47 -13.16 14.05 12.52
CA LEU A 47 -13.70 15.22 13.21
C LEU A 47 -12.57 16.14 13.70
N LEU A 48 -11.49 15.58 14.26
CA LEU A 48 -10.35 16.33 14.78
C LEU A 48 -9.49 16.95 13.67
N SER A 49 -9.35 16.28 12.52
CA SER A 49 -8.62 16.83 11.37
C SER A 49 -9.30 18.07 10.79
N ASN A 50 -10.63 18.17 10.90
CA ASN A 50 -11.37 19.36 10.49
C ASN A 50 -11.25 20.52 11.50
N ILE A 51 -10.86 20.24 12.75
CA ILE A 51 -10.76 21.24 13.82
C ILE A 51 -9.33 21.80 13.94
N SER A 52 -8.33 21.06 13.48
CA SER A 52 -6.94 21.42 13.71
C SER A 52 -6.03 21.00 12.55
N ASN A 53 -5.19 21.91 12.05
CA ASN A 53 -4.07 21.62 11.14
C ASN A 53 -2.95 20.82 11.84
N PHE A 54 -3.28 20.00 12.84
CA PHE A 54 -2.35 19.53 13.86
C PHE A 54 -1.70 18.18 13.55
N VAL A 55 -2.00 17.57 12.40
CA VAL A 55 -1.45 16.26 12.06
C VAL A 55 -1.01 16.25 10.60
N ASP A 56 0.13 16.88 10.32
CA ASP A 56 0.79 16.86 9.00
C ASP A 56 1.41 15.48 8.64
N SER A 57 1.26 14.45 9.49
CA SER A 57 1.74 13.12 9.15
C SER A 57 0.64 12.07 9.25
N ASP A 58 0.33 11.46 8.10
CA ASP A 58 -0.53 10.28 7.99
C ASP A 58 -0.09 9.14 8.93
N ALA A 59 1.20 9.05 9.25
CA ALA A 59 1.77 8.01 10.10
C ALA A 59 1.32 8.12 11.57
N TYR A 60 1.25 9.32 12.15
CA TYR A 60 0.83 9.52 13.55
C TYR A 60 -0.67 9.23 13.75
N SER A 61 -1.52 9.58 12.78
CA SER A 61 -2.95 9.26 12.80
C SER A 61 -3.18 7.75 12.76
N ILE A 62 -2.45 7.03 11.90
CA ILE A 62 -2.57 5.58 11.80
C ILE A 62 -2.07 4.88 13.08
N CYS A 63 -0.90 5.28 13.61
CA CYS A 63 -0.34 4.71 14.83
C CYS A 63 -1.21 4.94 16.06
N SER A 64 -1.82 6.12 16.19
CA SER A 64 -2.73 6.43 17.30
C SER A 64 -4.04 5.64 17.22
N VAL A 65 -4.58 5.40 16.02
CA VAL A 65 -5.72 4.51 15.80
C VAL A 65 -5.40 3.07 16.21
N PHE A 66 -4.23 2.54 15.85
CA PHE A 66 -3.82 1.19 16.25
C PHE A 66 -3.54 1.05 17.75
N ALA A 67 -2.95 2.08 18.38
CA ALA A 67 -2.73 2.10 19.83
C ALA A 67 -4.07 2.13 20.60
N LEU A 68 -5.02 2.94 20.15
CA LEU A 68 -6.35 3.01 20.71
C LEU A 68 -7.13 1.69 20.49
N PHE A 69 -6.96 1.07 19.32
CA PHE A 69 -7.49 -0.27 19.01
C PHE A 69 -6.98 -1.33 19.98
N ALA A 70 -5.68 -1.33 20.29
CA ALA A 70 -5.08 -2.27 21.25
C ALA A 70 -5.67 -2.07 22.66
N ILE A 71 -5.81 -0.82 23.10
CA ILE A 71 -6.38 -0.48 24.41
C ILE A 71 -7.86 -0.90 24.48
N ILE A 72 -8.67 -0.58 23.48
CA ILE A 72 -10.10 -0.93 23.45
C ILE A 72 -10.28 -2.46 23.46
N ASN A 73 -9.48 -3.22 22.70
CA ASN A 73 -9.58 -4.68 22.68
C ASN A 73 -9.19 -5.33 24.01
N VAL A 74 -8.22 -4.76 24.74
CA VAL A 74 -7.80 -5.27 26.06
C VAL A 74 -8.92 -5.13 27.08
N PHE A 75 -9.65 -4.01 27.06
CA PHE A 75 -10.58 -3.65 28.14
C PHE A 75 -12.06 -3.82 27.79
N PHE A 76 -12.45 -3.73 26.52
CA PHE A 76 -13.83 -3.61 26.08
C PHE A 76 -14.10 -4.42 24.80
N SER A 77 -14.19 -5.75 24.92
CA SER A 77 -14.72 -6.58 23.82
C SER A 77 -16.26 -6.55 23.82
N VAL A 78 -16.80 -5.41 23.41
CA VAL A 78 -18.25 -5.14 23.33
C VAL A 78 -18.95 -6.22 22.49
N GLY A 79 -18.40 -6.59 21.35
CA GLY A 79 -18.90 -7.64 20.47
C GLY A 79 -18.98 -9.01 21.15
N LYS A 80 -17.95 -9.40 21.92
CA LYS A 80 -17.98 -10.66 22.70
C LYS A 80 -19.04 -10.62 23.80
N HIS A 81 -19.15 -9.49 24.49
CA HIS A 81 -20.18 -9.30 25.51
C HIS A 81 -21.59 -9.39 24.92
N LEU A 82 -21.85 -8.73 23.79
CA LEU A 82 -23.11 -8.81 23.05
C LEU A 82 -23.43 -10.25 22.61
N ALA A 83 -22.40 -11.00 22.22
CA ALA A 83 -22.50 -12.40 21.84
C ALA A 83 -22.63 -13.38 23.02
N GLY A 84 -22.53 -12.91 24.27
CA GLY A 84 -22.55 -13.77 25.45
C GLY A 84 -21.39 -14.76 25.52
N ILE A 85 -20.28 -14.44 24.85
CA ILE A 85 -19.08 -15.28 24.81
C ILE A 85 -17.94 -14.60 25.56
N ASP A 86 -17.06 -15.40 26.14
CA ASP A 86 -15.79 -14.91 26.68
C ASP A 86 -14.70 -15.93 26.39
N ILE A 87 -13.46 -15.51 26.63
CA ILE A 87 -12.29 -16.37 26.55
C ILE A 87 -12.12 -17.03 27.92
N VAL A 88 -12.15 -18.36 27.90
CA VAL A 88 -11.95 -19.21 29.06
C VAL A 88 -10.71 -20.10 28.85
N ARG A 89 -10.11 -20.52 29.96
CA ARG A 89 -9.07 -21.56 29.93
C ARG A 89 -9.67 -22.90 29.52
N ILE A 90 -8.81 -23.88 29.23
CA ILE A 90 -9.27 -25.26 28.91
C ILE A 90 -10.07 -25.88 30.08
N ASP A 91 -9.76 -25.48 31.31
CA ASP A 91 -10.48 -25.89 32.52
C ASP A 91 -11.82 -25.14 32.73
N GLY A 92 -12.19 -24.22 31.83
CA GLY A 92 -13.42 -23.42 31.91
C GLY A 92 -13.32 -22.17 32.80
N SER A 93 -12.22 -21.98 33.53
CA SER A 93 -12.03 -20.79 34.36
C SER A 93 -11.88 -19.51 33.52
N LEU A 94 -12.39 -18.41 34.05
CA LEU A 94 -12.25 -17.09 33.43
C LEU A 94 -10.79 -16.63 33.47
N LEU A 95 -10.35 -15.98 32.39
CA LEU A 95 -9.04 -15.35 32.37
C LEU A 95 -8.98 -14.14 33.30
N THR A 96 -7.92 -14.07 34.11
CA THR A 96 -7.55 -12.85 34.84
C THR A 96 -7.23 -11.72 33.87
N ARG A 97 -7.41 -10.47 34.30
CA ARG A 97 -7.12 -9.28 33.49
C ARG A 97 -5.69 -9.29 32.94
N TYR A 98 -4.73 -9.77 33.73
CA TYR A 98 -3.33 -9.90 33.34
C TYR A 98 -3.13 -10.83 32.14
N ILE A 99 -3.73 -12.02 32.17
CA ILE A 99 -3.59 -12.98 31.05
C ILE A 99 -4.29 -12.48 29.79
N ARG A 100 -5.41 -11.76 29.94
CA ARG A 100 -6.07 -11.09 28.80
C ARG A 100 -5.13 -10.08 28.14
N LEU A 101 -4.42 -9.27 28.94
CA LEU A 101 -3.45 -8.29 28.45
C LEU A 101 -2.26 -8.98 27.78
N GLU A 102 -1.67 -9.99 28.43
CA GLU A 102 -0.55 -10.77 27.88
C GLU A 102 -0.91 -11.35 26.50
N ARG A 103 -2.11 -11.90 26.38
CA ARG A 103 -2.63 -12.46 25.12
C ARG A 103 -2.85 -11.38 24.05
N CYS A 104 -3.28 -10.18 24.45
CA CYS A 104 -3.42 -9.03 23.56
C CYS A 104 -2.08 -8.42 23.15
N LEU A 105 -0.98 -8.70 23.84
CA LEU A 105 0.36 -8.31 23.43
C LEU A 105 0.99 -9.39 22.54
N LEU A 106 0.99 -10.65 23.00
CA LEU A 106 1.57 -11.80 22.29
C LEU A 106 0.91 -12.07 20.94
N GLY A 107 -0.42 -12.01 20.87
CA GLY A 107 -1.16 -12.28 19.63
C GLY A 107 -0.78 -11.28 18.52
N PRO A 108 -1.01 -9.98 18.72
CA PRO A 108 -0.60 -8.94 17.79
C PRO A 108 0.91 -8.87 17.56
N ALA A 109 1.75 -9.09 18.57
CA ALA A 109 3.21 -9.13 18.38
C ALA A 109 3.62 -10.30 17.47
N LEU A 110 3.03 -11.48 17.62
CA LEU A 110 3.28 -12.61 16.74
C LEU A 110 2.77 -12.33 15.33
N VAL A 111 1.57 -11.77 15.20
CA VAL A 111 1.02 -11.37 13.88
C VAL A 111 1.90 -10.31 13.23
N ALA A 112 2.32 -9.29 13.96
CA ALA A 112 3.21 -8.24 13.49
C ALA A 112 4.59 -8.80 13.10
N LEU A 113 5.15 -9.72 13.89
CA LEU A 113 6.38 -10.42 13.56
C LEU A 113 6.23 -11.27 12.29
N LEU A 114 5.14 -12.03 12.16
CA LEU A 114 4.85 -12.81 10.96
C LEU A 114 4.72 -11.89 9.74
N ILE A 115 3.96 -10.80 9.87
CA ILE A 115 3.85 -9.77 8.83
C ILE A 115 5.24 -9.21 8.49
N MET A 116 6.06 -8.83 9.47
CA MET A 116 7.42 -8.31 9.24
C MET A 116 8.33 -9.32 8.53
N LEU A 117 8.35 -10.57 8.99
CA LEU A 117 9.14 -11.66 8.38
C LEU A 117 8.67 -11.96 6.95
N TRP A 118 7.40 -11.72 6.64
CA TRP A 118 6.83 -11.88 5.29
C TRP A 118 7.05 -10.65 4.39
N PHE A 119 7.01 -9.45 4.96
CA PHE A 119 7.29 -8.19 4.27
C PHE A 119 8.77 -8.06 3.92
N TYR A 120 9.66 -8.55 4.79
CA TYR A 120 11.10 -8.39 4.61
C TYR A 120 11.63 -8.99 3.29
N PRO A 121 11.23 -10.22 2.87
CA PRO A 121 11.56 -10.75 1.56
C PRO A 121 10.83 -10.05 0.41
N SER A 122 9.57 -9.63 0.60
CA SER A 122 8.75 -9.00 -0.45
C SER A 122 9.34 -7.65 -0.90
N ILE A 123 9.90 -6.89 0.05
CA ILE A 123 10.63 -5.64 -0.26
C ILE A 123 11.91 -5.93 -1.07
N ASN A 124 12.49 -7.13 -0.94
CA ASN A 124 13.79 -7.47 -1.53
C ASN A 124 13.69 -8.30 -2.83
N THR A 125 12.54 -8.85 -3.20
CA THR A 125 12.42 -9.84 -4.30
C THR A 125 11.73 -9.34 -5.56
N HIS A 126 11.30 -8.08 -5.62
CA HIS A 126 10.65 -7.47 -6.81
C HIS A 126 9.42 -8.23 -7.36
N VAL A 127 8.85 -9.18 -6.61
CA VAL A 127 7.67 -9.93 -7.07
C VAL A 127 6.44 -9.05 -6.81
N GLU A 128 5.90 -8.45 -7.87
CA GLU A 128 4.66 -7.64 -7.88
C GLU A 128 3.39 -8.47 -7.62
N ALA A 129 3.46 -9.57 -6.87
CA ALA A 129 2.24 -10.20 -6.46
C ALA A 129 1.54 -9.22 -5.48
N PRO A 130 0.30 -8.79 -5.80
CA PRO A 130 -0.31 -7.65 -5.15
C PRO A 130 -0.45 -7.99 -3.67
N PHE A 131 0.18 -7.17 -2.83
CA PHE A 131 0.15 -7.27 -1.37
C PHE A 131 -1.24 -7.62 -0.82
N SER A 132 -2.29 -7.08 -1.45
CA SER A 132 -3.69 -7.34 -1.13
C SER A 132 -4.12 -8.82 -1.25
N VAL A 133 -3.59 -9.57 -2.21
CA VAL A 133 -3.92 -10.99 -2.40
C VAL A 133 -3.32 -11.84 -1.28
N TYR A 134 -2.05 -11.65 -0.96
CA TYR A 134 -1.42 -12.42 0.12
C TYR A 134 -1.93 -12.03 1.49
N PHE A 135 -2.12 -10.73 1.74
CA PHE A 135 -2.75 -10.26 2.97
C PHE A 135 -4.17 -10.83 3.11
N GLY A 136 -4.94 -10.83 2.01
CA GLY A 136 -6.24 -11.48 1.95
C GLY A 136 -6.19 -12.97 2.28
N LEU A 137 -5.26 -13.73 1.71
CA LEU A 137 -5.06 -15.15 2.01
C LEU A 137 -4.61 -15.41 3.45
N PHE A 138 -3.76 -14.55 4.01
CA PHE A 138 -3.30 -14.63 5.40
C PHE A 138 -4.46 -14.39 6.38
N VAL A 139 -5.23 -13.32 6.16
CA VAL A 139 -6.43 -13.02 6.95
C VAL A 139 -7.46 -14.15 6.81
N MET A 140 -7.68 -14.65 5.60
CA MET A 140 -8.53 -15.81 5.35
C MET A 140 -8.02 -17.05 6.09
N GLY A 141 -6.72 -17.33 6.10
CA GLY A 141 -6.14 -18.44 6.84
C GLY A 141 -6.37 -18.31 8.35
N ILE A 142 -6.16 -17.12 8.92
CA ILE A 142 -6.40 -16.86 10.35
C ILE A 142 -7.88 -17.02 10.70
N LEU A 143 -8.80 -16.66 9.82
CA LEU A 143 -10.24 -16.71 10.08
C LEU A 143 -10.86 -18.09 9.78
N LEU A 144 -10.45 -18.73 8.69
CA LEU A 144 -11.06 -19.97 8.18
C LEU A 144 -10.46 -21.23 8.82
N VAL A 145 -9.17 -21.25 9.14
CA VAL A 145 -8.55 -22.43 9.80
C VAL A 145 -9.23 -22.73 11.14
N PRO A 146 -9.50 -21.76 12.03
CA PRO A 146 -10.27 -22.01 13.24
C PRO A 146 -11.70 -22.46 12.96
N ALA A 147 -12.29 -22.15 11.81
CA ALA A 147 -13.63 -22.64 11.46
C ALA A 147 -13.63 -24.15 11.19
N ALA A 148 -12.56 -24.67 10.58
CA ALA A 148 -12.41 -26.08 10.20
C ALA A 148 -11.93 -26.98 11.36
N LEU A 149 -11.31 -26.43 12.40
CA LEU A 149 -10.79 -27.23 13.51
C LEU A 149 -11.92 -27.71 14.44
N PRO A 150 -11.89 -28.96 14.94
CA PRO A 150 -12.95 -29.51 15.80
C PRO A 150 -13.21 -28.68 17.06
N ARG A 151 -12.14 -28.16 17.68
CA ARG A 151 -12.21 -27.30 18.87
C ARG A 151 -12.42 -25.83 18.56
N LYS A 152 -12.42 -25.48 17.28
CA LYS A 152 -12.56 -24.13 16.72
C LYS A 152 -11.59 -23.11 17.32
N ARG A 153 -10.38 -23.53 17.68
CA ARG A 153 -9.39 -22.68 18.37
C ARG A 153 -8.47 -22.03 17.34
N ALA A 154 -8.18 -20.74 17.52
CA ALA A 154 -7.14 -20.09 16.75
C ALA A 154 -5.75 -20.50 17.24
N LEU A 155 -4.71 -20.27 16.43
CA LEU A 155 -3.33 -20.62 16.79
C LEU A 155 -2.92 -20.01 18.14
N HIS A 156 -3.25 -18.74 18.37
CA HIS A 156 -2.95 -18.08 19.64
C HIS A 156 -3.75 -18.65 20.83
N ASP A 157 -4.96 -19.18 20.60
CA ASP A 157 -5.73 -19.89 21.63
C ASP A 157 -5.04 -21.21 22.03
N TYR A 158 -4.45 -21.92 21.06
CA TYR A 158 -3.64 -23.12 21.34
C TYR A 158 -2.41 -22.80 22.18
N LEU A 159 -1.64 -21.77 21.78
CA LEU A 159 -0.43 -21.35 22.48
C LEU A 159 -0.72 -20.96 23.93
N THR A 160 -1.84 -20.26 24.16
CA THR A 160 -2.22 -19.78 25.50
C THR A 160 -3.09 -20.75 26.29
N ARG A 161 -3.37 -21.95 25.76
CA ARG A 161 -4.29 -22.94 26.37
C ARG A 161 -5.65 -22.32 26.74
N THR A 162 -6.24 -21.60 25.80
CA THR A 162 -7.55 -20.95 25.96
C THR A 162 -8.50 -21.36 24.84
N HIS A 163 -9.78 -21.00 24.98
CA HIS A 163 -10.77 -21.08 23.93
C HIS A 163 -11.93 -20.11 24.19
N VAL A 164 -12.72 -19.85 23.15
CA VAL A 164 -13.91 -18.99 23.26
C VAL A 164 -15.14 -19.86 23.50
N ALA A 165 -15.83 -19.61 24.62
CA ALA A 165 -17.02 -20.35 25.03
C ALA A 165 -18.17 -19.40 25.35
N TYR A 166 -19.39 -19.92 25.34
CA TYR A 166 -20.53 -19.19 25.90
C TYR A 166 -20.36 -19.10 27.42
N VAL A 167 -20.43 -17.88 27.95
CA VAL A 167 -20.46 -17.61 29.39
C VAL A 167 -21.84 -17.16 29.87
N LYS A 168 -22.70 -16.76 28.93
CA LYS A 168 -24.08 -16.36 29.19
C LYS A 168 -24.98 -16.90 28.08
N GLU A 169 -26.11 -17.48 28.47
CA GLU A 169 -27.15 -17.79 27.49
C GLU A 169 -27.70 -16.51 26.89
N ILE A 170 -27.66 -16.45 25.55
CA ILE A 170 -28.26 -15.37 24.80
C ILE A 170 -29.39 -15.91 23.92
N ASN A 171 -30.46 -15.14 23.83
CA ASN A 171 -31.60 -15.47 22.99
C ASN A 171 -31.22 -15.52 21.50
N LEU A 172 -32.05 -16.19 20.71
CA LEU A 172 -31.79 -16.38 19.27
C LEU A 172 -31.65 -15.05 18.52
N TRP A 173 -32.41 -14.02 18.91
CA TRP A 173 -32.35 -12.70 18.28
C TRP A 173 -31.00 -12.01 18.47
N ARG A 174 -30.39 -12.08 19.66
CA ARG A 174 -29.04 -11.56 19.88
C ARG A 174 -27.99 -12.29 19.07
N LYS A 175 -28.12 -13.62 18.95
CA LYS A 175 -27.25 -14.44 18.08
C LYS A 175 -27.36 -13.99 16.63
N ALA A 176 -28.58 -13.83 16.14
CA ALA A 176 -28.85 -13.37 14.78
C ALA A 176 -28.30 -11.97 14.55
N ALA A 177 -28.52 -11.03 15.48
CA ALA A 177 -28.02 -9.66 15.36
C ALA A 177 -26.48 -9.60 15.24
N VAL A 178 -25.75 -10.32 16.09
CA VAL A 178 -24.28 -10.37 16.03
C VAL A 178 -23.79 -10.93 14.69
N ILE A 179 -24.44 -11.96 14.16
CA ILE A 179 -24.09 -12.56 12.86
C ILE A 179 -24.43 -11.60 11.71
N CYS A 180 -25.63 -11.01 11.73
CA CYS A 180 -26.11 -10.10 10.70
C CYS A 180 -25.38 -8.76 10.69
N ILE A 181 -24.75 -8.33 11.79
CA ILE A 181 -23.84 -7.18 11.79
C ILE A 181 -22.49 -7.58 11.19
N GLY A 182 -21.94 -8.72 11.60
CA GLY A 182 -20.60 -9.14 11.17
C GLY A 182 -20.51 -9.53 9.68
N PHE A 183 -21.50 -10.26 9.16
CA PHE A 183 -21.42 -10.84 7.82
C PHE A 183 -21.44 -9.81 6.68
N PRO A 184 -22.37 -8.83 6.65
CA PRO A 184 -22.39 -7.78 5.62
C PRO A 184 -21.12 -6.92 5.65
N LEU A 185 -20.51 -6.73 6.83
CA LEU A 185 -19.27 -5.96 6.95
C LEU A 185 -18.07 -6.69 6.33
N VAL A 186 -18.00 -8.02 6.45
CA VAL A 186 -16.98 -8.81 5.74
C VAL A 186 -17.16 -8.67 4.23
N ILE A 187 -18.39 -8.76 3.73
CA ILE A 187 -18.70 -8.55 2.31
C ILE A 187 -18.33 -7.12 1.89
N PHE A 188 -18.74 -6.12 2.66
CA PHE A 188 -18.44 -4.72 2.41
C PHE A 188 -16.94 -4.45 2.36
N TYR A 189 -16.16 -5.03 3.28
CA TYR A 189 -14.71 -4.94 3.27
C TYR A 189 -14.11 -5.55 2.00
N ILE A 190 -14.53 -6.76 1.61
CA ILE A 190 -14.08 -7.41 0.37
C ILE A 190 -14.42 -6.53 -0.85
N VAL A 191 -15.66 -6.03 -0.93
CA VAL A 191 -16.13 -5.16 -2.02
C VAL A 191 -15.32 -3.87 -2.07
N ILE A 192 -15.09 -3.21 -0.92
CA ILE A 192 -14.28 -2.00 -0.84
C ILE A 192 -12.83 -2.27 -1.24
N SER A 193 -12.19 -3.32 -0.75
CA SER A 193 -10.80 -3.63 -1.11
C SER A 193 -10.63 -3.87 -2.62
N VAL A 194 -11.59 -4.59 -3.23
CA VAL A 194 -11.61 -4.79 -4.69
C VAL A 194 -11.86 -3.48 -5.44
N ASN A 195 -12.79 -2.65 -4.96
CA ASN A 195 -13.12 -1.39 -5.63
C ASN A 195 -12.08 -0.29 -5.42
N LEU A 196 -11.48 -0.14 -4.25
CA LEU A 196 -10.38 0.80 -4.00
C LEU A 196 -9.19 0.54 -4.92
N THR A 197 -8.91 -0.72 -5.24
CA THR A 197 -7.85 -1.06 -6.20
C THR A 197 -8.22 -0.57 -7.61
N ARG A 198 -9.49 -0.69 -8.02
CA ARG A 198 -9.98 -0.21 -9.31
C ARG A 198 -10.09 1.32 -9.36
N TRP A 199 -10.58 1.93 -8.30
CA TRP A 199 -10.81 3.38 -8.20
C TRP A 199 -9.50 4.12 -8.01
N GLY A 200 -8.56 3.58 -7.24
CA GLY A 200 -7.21 4.12 -7.15
C GLY A 200 -6.54 4.16 -8.52
N LYS A 201 -6.69 3.09 -9.32
CA LYS A 201 -6.23 3.08 -10.71
C LYS A 201 -6.98 4.11 -11.57
N ALA A 202 -8.31 4.13 -11.52
CA ALA A 202 -9.12 5.04 -12.33
C ALA A 202 -8.92 6.53 -11.98
N LEU A 203 -8.77 6.87 -10.69
CA LEU A 203 -8.49 8.23 -10.22
C LEU A 203 -7.07 8.67 -10.57
N TYR A 204 -6.12 7.73 -10.56
CA TYR A 204 -4.77 7.96 -11.03
C TYR A 204 -4.76 8.21 -12.55
N ASP A 205 -5.46 7.38 -13.32
CA ASP A 205 -5.53 7.48 -14.78
C ASP A 205 -6.36 8.70 -15.25
N ALA A 206 -7.43 9.09 -14.54
CA ALA A 206 -8.34 10.17 -14.93
C ALA A 206 -7.80 11.59 -14.68
N LYS A 207 -6.77 11.76 -13.82
CA LYS A 207 -6.10 13.05 -13.62
C LYS A 207 -5.04 13.36 -14.68
N LEU A 208 -4.81 12.44 -15.60
CA LEU A 208 -3.77 12.55 -16.61
C LEU A 208 -4.45 12.75 -17.95
N GLU A 209 -4.25 13.92 -18.54
CA GLU A 209 -4.77 14.22 -19.87
C GLU A 209 -4.26 13.18 -20.88
N PRO A 210 -5.04 12.85 -21.94
CA PRO A 210 -4.72 11.80 -22.90
C PRO A 210 -3.56 12.16 -23.84
N ASN A 211 -2.60 12.96 -23.40
CA ASN A 211 -1.39 13.29 -24.13
C ASN A 211 -0.38 12.12 -24.02
N ASN A 212 -0.63 11.03 -24.73
CA ASN A 212 0.24 9.85 -24.67
C ASN A 212 0.53 9.22 -26.02
N SER A 213 0.05 9.84 -27.10
CA SER A 213 0.27 9.42 -28.47
C SER A 213 0.71 10.61 -29.32
N PRO A 214 1.44 10.40 -30.43
CA PRO A 214 1.72 11.48 -31.39
C PRO A 214 0.46 12.20 -31.88
N GLU A 215 -0.67 11.48 -31.99
CA GLU A 215 -1.96 12.00 -32.44
C GLU A 215 -2.63 12.91 -31.41
N THR A 216 -2.37 12.68 -30.13
CA THR A 216 -2.89 13.46 -28.99
C THR A 216 -1.84 14.35 -28.34
N ALA A 217 -0.68 14.49 -28.98
CA ALA A 217 0.44 15.25 -28.47
C ALA A 217 0.11 16.74 -28.33
N THR A 218 0.55 17.35 -27.22
CA THR A 218 0.46 18.80 -27.05
C THR A 218 1.36 19.47 -28.09
N ARG A 219 0.77 20.27 -29.00
CA ARG A 219 1.53 21.05 -29.99
C ARG A 219 2.25 22.20 -29.31
N LEU A 220 3.55 22.31 -29.56
CA LEU A 220 4.41 23.39 -29.10
C LEU A 220 4.75 24.28 -30.29
N ASN A 221 4.71 25.59 -30.06
CA ASN A 221 5.39 26.53 -30.94
C ASN A 221 6.90 26.51 -30.64
N PRO A 222 7.77 26.82 -31.62
CA PRO A 222 9.18 27.06 -31.33
C PRO A 222 9.34 28.07 -30.19
N GLU A 223 10.31 27.84 -29.31
CA GLU A 223 10.61 28.68 -28.12
C GLU A 223 9.55 28.64 -27.00
N GLN A 224 8.45 27.92 -27.17
CA GLN A 224 7.46 27.73 -26.11
C GLN A 224 7.95 26.72 -25.08
N SER A 225 8.17 27.17 -23.84
CA SER A 225 8.42 26.27 -22.70
C SER A 225 7.11 25.65 -22.19
N VAL A 226 7.15 24.36 -21.86
CA VAL A 226 6.03 23.64 -21.25
C VAL A 226 6.56 22.63 -20.23
N ASP A 227 5.89 22.58 -19.08
CA ASP A 227 6.21 21.61 -18.02
C ASP A 227 5.86 20.18 -18.46
N GLY A 228 6.89 19.36 -18.64
CA GLY A 228 6.75 17.92 -18.79
C GLY A 228 6.42 17.26 -17.45
N ARG A 229 5.24 16.65 -17.34
CA ARG A 229 4.93 15.75 -16.21
C ARG A 229 5.12 14.30 -16.65
N ALA A 230 6.06 13.57 -16.04
CA ALA A 230 6.10 12.14 -16.24
C ALA A 230 5.12 11.45 -15.31
N VAL A 231 4.35 10.56 -15.90
CA VAL A 231 3.57 9.59 -15.16
C VAL A 231 4.10 8.22 -15.56
N SER A 232 4.32 7.37 -14.57
CA SER A 232 4.62 5.97 -14.80
C SER A 232 3.61 5.38 -15.79
N ARG A 233 4.11 4.89 -16.93
CA ARG A 233 3.34 4.24 -18.03
C ARG A 233 2.46 5.16 -18.90
N ASN A 234 2.49 6.48 -18.70
CA ASN A 234 1.77 7.44 -19.54
C ASN A 234 2.70 8.61 -19.91
N PRO A 235 3.55 8.46 -20.94
CA PRO A 235 4.53 9.48 -21.30
C PRO A 235 3.81 10.69 -21.89
N ASN A 236 4.05 11.89 -21.35
CA ASN A 236 3.62 13.12 -22.02
C ASN A 236 4.29 13.20 -23.39
N VAL A 237 3.48 13.40 -24.44
CA VAL A 237 3.91 13.57 -25.81
C VAL A 237 3.82 15.04 -26.23
N PHE A 238 4.95 15.62 -26.58
CA PHE A 238 4.98 16.97 -27.16
C PHE A 238 5.24 16.87 -28.64
N SER A 239 4.64 17.74 -29.45
CA SER A 239 4.90 17.81 -30.89
C SER A 239 5.33 19.21 -31.31
N VAL A 240 6.42 19.30 -32.06
CA VAL A 240 6.87 20.55 -32.70
C VAL A 240 7.06 20.29 -34.20
N GLU A 241 6.76 21.27 -35.04
CA GLU A 241 7.01 21.19 -36.49
C GLU A 241 8.38 21.81 -36.83
N ALA A 242 9.17 21.11 -37.64
CA ALA A 242 10.47 21.59 -38.12
C ALA A 242 10.62 21.30 -39.63
N LYS A 243 11.55 21.98 -40.30
CA LYS A 243 11.89 21.71 -41.71
C LYS A 243 13.09 20.77 -41.81
N ALA A 244 13.12 19.94 -42.85
CA ALA A 244 14.29 19.12 -43.15
C ALA A 244 15.57 19.99 -43.26
N GLY A 245 16.67 19.50 -42.68
CA GLY A 245 17.96 20.19 -42.60
C GLY A 245 18.10 21.16 -41.43
N GLN A 246 17.06 21.41 -40.64
CA GLN A 246 17.17 22.24 -39.43
C GLN A 246 17.78 21.47 -38.25
N ILE A 247 18.41 22.22 -37.35
CA ILE A 247 18.86 21.72 -36.05
C ILE A 247 17.69 21.84 -35.09
N ILE A 248 17.26 20.71 -34.53
CA ILE A 248 16.28 20.66 -33.45
C ILE A 248 17.06 20.69 -32.14
N THR A 249 16.84 21.73 -31.33
CA THR A 249 17.45 21.83 -30.00
C THR A 249 16.39 21.53 -28.94
N PHE A 250 16.59 20.46 -28.18
CA PHE A 250 15.82 20.16 -26.99
C PHE A 250 16.55 20.74 -25.78
N TYR A 251 15.94 21.71 -25.12
CA TYR A 251 16.38 22.23 -23.82
C TYR A 251 15.58 21.57 -22.71
N ILE A 252 16.26 20.98 -21.74
CA ILE A 252 15.64 20.24 -20.65
C ILE A 252 16.24 20.76 -19.35
N GLU A 253 15.43 21.51 -18.62
CA GLU A 253 15.76 21.98 -17.28
C GLU A 253 15.43 20.89 -16.27
N ASN A 254 16.40 20.53 -15.43
CA ASN A 254 16.19 19.54 -14.38
C ASN A 254 15.83 20.23 -13.08
N HIS A 255 14.54 20.26 -12.74
CA HIS A 255 14.08 20.76 -11.44
C HIS A 255 14.31 19.77 -10.29
N GLY A 256 14.76 18.55 -10.61
CA GLY A 256 15.14 17.56 -9.62
C GLY A 256 16.38 17.98 -8.83
N GLY A 257 16.59 17.33 -7.69
CA GLY A 257 17.82 17.55 -6.93
C GLY A 257 19.05 17.07 -7.71
N PRO A 258 20.29 17.32 -7.23
CA PRO A 258 21.52 16.84 -7.86
C PRO A 258 21.61 15.29 -7.96
N MET A 259 20.62 14.60 -7.42
CA MET A 259 20.49 13.15 -7.42
C MET A 259 19.64 12.65 -8.59
N ASP A 260 18.75 13.44 -9.18
CA ASP A 260 17.89 12.99 -10.27
C ASP A 260 18.68 12.97 -11.58
N ARG A 261 18.75 11.80 -12.21
CA ARG A 261 19.55 11.59 -13.42
C ARG A 261 18.64 11.23 -14.57
N ALA A 262 18.73 11.98 -15.66
CA ALA A 262 18.06 11.68 -16.90
C ALA A 262 19.00 10.94 -17.86
N ALA A 263 18.48 9.91 -18.51
CA ALA A 263 19.10 9.23 -19.64
C ALA A 263 18.27 9.44 -20.91
N PHE A 264 18.94 9.70 -22.02
CA PHE A 264 18.30 10.08 -23.27
C PHE A 264 18.41 9.00 -24.33
N LYS A 265 17.37 8.85 -25.16
CA LYS A 265 17.39 8.04 -26.36
C LYS A 265 16.69 8.77 -27.49
N VAL A 266 17.39 8.95 -28.61
CA VAL A 266 16.87 9.62 -29.81
C VAL A 266 16.63 8.60 -30.91
N LEU A 267 15.45 8.63 -31.51
CA LEU A 267 15.05 7.78 -32.64
C LEU A 267 14.72 8.62 -33.87
N THR A 268 15.13 8.13 -35.03
CA THR A 268 14.70 8.63 -36.35
C THR A 268 13.22 8.32 -36.66
N PRO A 269 12.64 8.91 -37.72
CA PRO A 269 11.36 8.51 -38.29
C PRO A 269 11.21 7.01 -38.58
N LYS A 270 12.29 6.32 -38.93
CA LYS A 270 12.30 4.86 -39.15
C LYS A 270 12.59 4.05 -37.87
N LYS A 271 12.48 4.68 -36.69
CA LYS A 271 12.78 4.11 -35.37
C LYS A 271 14.22 3.58 -35.20
N LYS A 272 15.14 3.97 -36.07
CA LYS A 272 16.58 3.71 -35.89
C LYS A 272 17.12 4.62 -34.79
N THR A 273 17.86 4.07 -33.83
CA THR A 273 18.53 4.82 -32.77
C THR A 273 19.61 5.73 -33.36
N LEU A 274 19.50 7.03 -33.09
CA LEU A 274 20.52 8.04 -33.37
C LEU A 274 21.43 8.28 -32.17
N TYR A 275 20.91 8.09 -30.96
CA TYR A 275 21.63 8.31 -29.71
C TYR A 275 20.95 7.51 -28.61
N GLU A 276 21.72 6.92 -27.71
CA GLU A 276 21.20 6.24 -26.52
C GLU A 276 22.26 6.27 -25.42
N ASP A 277 21.89 6.84 -24.28
CA ASP A 277 22.68 6.74 -23.06
C ASP A 277 22.75 5.29 -22.60
N ILE A 278 23.95 4.84 -22.23
CA ILE A 278 24.16 3.49 -21.73
C ILE A 278 24.07 3.54 -20.20
N LEU A 279 22.97 3.03 -19.66
CA LEU A 279 22.81 2.86 -18.22
C LEU A 279 23.63 1.65 -17.75
N ARG A 280 24.73 1.89 -17.01
CA ARG A 280 25.37 0.82 -16.25
C ARG A 280 24.84 0.81 -14.83
N LEU A 281 24.05 -0.22 -14.53
CA LEU A 281 23.64 -0.53 -13.18
C LEU A 281 24.82 -1.15 -12.44
N HIS A 282 25.46 -0.38 -11.55
CA HIS A 282 26.32 -0.96 -10.52
C HIS A 282 25.46 -1.26 -9.28
N THR A 283 25.84 -2.29 -8.54
CA THR A 283 25.07 -2.86 -7.41
C THR A 283 24.64 -1.83 -6.36
N HIS A 284 25.28 -0.65 -6.31
CA HIS A 284 24.92 0.44 -5.42
C HIS A 284 24.76 1.83 -6.06
N TYR A 285 25.01 1.98 -7.37
CA TYR A 285 24.90 3.26 -8.09
C TYR A 285 24.58 3.04 -9.57
N SER A 286 23.68 3.83 -10.16
CA SER A 286 23.55 3.91 -11.62
C SER A 286 24.52 4.96 -12.16
N GLU A 287 25.46 4.52 -12.99
CA GLU A 287 26.30 5.42 -13.77
C GLU A 287 25.75 5.52 -15.18
N ILE A 288 25.49 6.74 -15.62
CA ILE A 288 25.10 7.01 -17.01
C ILE A 288 26.38 7.16 -17.79
N ILE A 289 26.69 6.16 -18.61
CA ILE A 289 27.81 6.24 -19.56
C ILE A 289 27.26 6.91 -20.82
N ARG A 290 27.68 8.15 -21.02
CA ARG A 290 27.38 8.90 -22.23
C ARG A 290 28.36 8.44 -23.31
N PRO A 291 27.90 7.81 -24.41
CA PRO A 291 28.80 7.39 -25.47
C PRO A 291 29.54 8.60 -26.05
N SER A 292 30.78 8.40 -26.51
CA SER A 292 31.54 9.45 -27.19
C SER A 292 30.73 9.99 -28.37
N LEU A 293 30.52 11.32 -28.40
CA LEU A 293 29.75 12.02 -29.44
C LEU A 293 30.38 11.88 -30.84
N GLU A 294 31.65 11.48 -30.93
CA GLU A 294 32.32 11.14 -32.20
C GLU A 294 31.61 10.00 -32.96
N THR A 295 30.80 9.19 -32.26
CA THR A 295 30.03 8.08 -32.84
C THR A 295 28.77 8.55 -33.57
N TYR A 296 28.31 9.78 -33.32
CA TYR A 296 27.00 10.28 -33.77
C TYR A 296 27.11 11.72 -34.29
N PRO A 297 27.57 11.95 -35.52
CA PRO A 297 27.80 13.31 -36.06
C PRO A 297 26.52 14.16 -36.16
N ASP A 298 25.36 13.53 -36.08
CA ASP A 298 24.04 14.17 -36.22
C ASP A 298 23.40 14.53 -34.88
N VAL A 299 24.06 14.22 -33.77
CA VAL A 299 23.57 14.50 -32.41
C VAL A 299 24.69 15.11 -31.58
N THR A 300 24.41 16.23 -30.92
CA THR A 300 25.30 16.82 -29.92
C THR A 300 24.56 16.93 -28.60
N LEU A 301 25.16 16.44 -27.51
CA LEU A 301 24.65 16.62 -26.16
C LEU A 301 25.63 17.49 -25.37
N SER A 302 25.18 18.66 -24.93
CA SER A 302 25.88 19.50 -23.98
C SER A 302 25.15 19.51 -22.63
N ILE A 303 25.93 19.58 -21.56
CA ILE A 303 25.41 19.58 -20.18
C ILE A 303 26.03 20.79 -19.50
N ASN A 304 25.18 21.67 -19.00
CA ASN A 304 25.65 22.86 -18.31
C ASN A 304 26.06 22.52 -16.85
N LYS A 305 26.56 23.51 -16.11
CA LYS A 305 26.99 23.32 -14.72
C LYS A 305 25.84 23.05 -13.75
N GLU A 306 24.61 23.32 -14.15
CA GLU A 306 23.39 23.21 -13.32
C GLU A 306 22.61 21.91 -13.59
N LEU A 307 23.20 20.98 -14.35
CA LEU A 307 22.57 19.71 -14.77
C LEU A 307 21.44 19.86 -15.79
N ASP A 308 21.34 21.02 -16.45
CA ASP A 308 20.46 21.16 -17.61
C ASP A 308 21.08 20.49 -18.83
N TYR A 309 20.21 19.96 -19.67
CA TYR A 309 20.59 19.22 -20.85
C TYR A 309 20.20 20.00 -22.09
N GLU A 310 21.16 20.16 -22.99
CA GLU A 310 20.92 20.69 -24.32
C GLU A 310 21.27 19.61 -25.35
N LEU A 311 20.25 19.07 -25.97
CA LEU A 311 20.38 18.02 -26.98
C LEU A 311 20.03 18.58 -28.36
N ARG A 312 21.03 18.67 -29.23
CA ARG A 312 20.89 19.15 -30.61
C ARG A 312 20.86 17.97 -31.57
N VAL A 313 19.86 17.91 -32.45
CA VAL A 313 19.67 16.85 -33.44
C VAL A 313 19.52 17.47 -34.83
N ILE A 314 20.34 17.03 -35.79
CA ILE A 314 20.24 17.49 -37.19
C ILE A 314 19.19 16.64 -37.93
N ALA A 315 18.07 17.26 -38.30
CA ALA A 315 16.93 16.58 -38.92
C ALA A 315 17.13 16.37 -40.44
N LYS A 316 17.86 15.32 -40.84
CA LYS A 316 18.14 15.04 -42.26
C LYS A 316 17.00 14.39 -43.06
N MET A 317 15.98 13.85 -42.39
CA MET A 317 14.88 13.12 -43.03
C MET A 317 13.55 13.72 -42.63
N GLU A 318 12.58 13.73 -43.54
CA GLU A 318 11.18 14.03 -43.20
C GLU A 318 10.59 12.92 -42.31
N GLY A 319 9.64 13.29 -41.43
CA GLY A 319 8.91 12.40 -40.53
C GLY A 319 9.11 12.72 -39.05
N THR A 320 8.64 11.81 -38.18
CA THR A 320 8.61 12.03 -36.73
C THR A 320 9.87 11.52 -36.03
N TYR A 321 10.63 12.41 -35.42
CA TYR A 321 11.71 12.07 -34.51
C TYR A 321 11.17 11.90 -33.09
N TYR A 322 11.80 11.01 -32.31
CA TYR A 322 11.42 10.75 -30.93
C TYR A 322 12.61 10.97 -30.01
N LEU A 323 12.45 11.83 -29.01
CA LEU A 323 13.32 11.94 -27.86
C LEU A 323 12.64 11.26 -26.68
N ILE A 324 13.22 10.15 -26.23
CA ILE A 324 12.79 9.41 -25.05
C ILE A 324 13.71 9.84 -23.90
N ILE A 325 13.12 10.37 -22.84
CA ILE A 325 13.83 10.72 -21.61
C ILE A 325 13.43 9.69 -20.56
N ASN A 326 14.41 9.00 -19.99
CA ASN A 326 14.23 8.12 -18.85
C ASN A 326 14.86 8.80 -17.64
N GLU A 327 14.05 9.32 -16.74
CA GLU A 327 14.51 9.89 -15.48
C GLU A 327 14.49 8.81 -14.41
N TYR A 328 15.61 8.66 -13.71
CA TYR A 328 15.80 7.69 -12.66
C TYR A 328 15.82 8.43 -11.32
N ALA A 329 14.79 8.21 -10.50
CA ALA A 329 14.80 8.68 -9.11
C ALA A 329 16.01 8.10 -8.37
N GLN A 330 16.79 8.91 -7.65
CA GLN A 330 18.02 8.40 -7.01
C GLN A 330 18.10 8.55 -5.48
N ARG A 331 18.73 7.50 -4.91
CA ARG A 331 19.13 7.19 -3.52
C ARG A 331 18.00 6.95 -2.49
N GLY A 332 17.67 5.67 -2.31
CA GLY A 332 16.85 5.17 -1.21
C GLY A 332 15.60 4.41 -1.66
N SER A 333 15.11 4.69 -2.87
CA SER A 333 14.06 3.88 -3.48
C SER A 333 14.64 2.53 -3.93
N ARG A 334 14.21 1.45 -3.29
CA ARG A 334 14.53 0.07 -3.71
C ARG A 334 13.85 -0.32 -5.04
N ILE A 335 12.94 0.53 -5.53
CA ILE A 335 12.27 0.38 -6.82
C ILE A 335 12.87 1.41 -7.77
N PRO A 336 13.48 1.02 -8.89
CA PRO A 336 13.87 1.97 -9.94
C PRO A 336 12.57 2.54 -10.53
N LEU A 337 12.11 3.66 -9.98
CA LEU A 337 11.07 4.46 -10.61
C LEU A 337 11.74 5.12 -11.81
N VAL A 338 11.44 4.58 -12.99
CA VAL A 338 11.82 5.19 -14.26
C VAL A 338 10.63 5.96 -14.76
N TRP A 339 10.76 7.29 -14.73
CA TRP A 339 9.83 8.18 -15.38
C TRP A 339 10.22 8.28 -16.85
N LYS A 340 9.25 8.07 -17.73
CA LYS A 340 9.48 8.04 -19.18
C LYS A 340 8.73 9.19 -19.82
N TYR A 341 9.45 10.06 -20.53
CA TYR A 341 8.91 11.16 -21.31
C TYR A 341 9.19 10.92 -22.79
N HIS A 342 8.26 11.30 -23.67
CA HIS A 342 8.45 11.17 -25.11
C HIS A 342 8.23 12.54 -25.77
N LEU A 343 9.28 13.23 -26.19
CA LEU A 343 9.13 14.40 -27.04
C LEU A 343 9.15 13.93 -28.50
N THR A 344 8.20 14.40 -29.30
CA THR A 344 8.14 14.13 -30.73
C THR A 344 8.36 15.40 -31.53
N THR A 345 9.07 15.30 -32.64
CA THR A 345 9.26 16.41 -33.56
C THR A 345 8.91 15.93 -34.95
N THR A 346 7.91 16.54 -35.58
CA THR A 346 7.52 16.18 -36.95
C THR A 346 8.23 17.12 -37.91
N VAL A 347 9.11 16.54 -38.71
CA VAL A 347 9.86 17.25 -39.74
C VAL A 347 9.10 17.14 -41.05
N LYS A 348 8.74 18.28 -41.64
CA LYS A 348 8.05 18.39 -42.93
C LYS A 348 8.95 18.96 -44.01
#